data_AF-A0A523SCX7-F1
#
_entry.id   AF-A0A523SCX7-F1
#
_cell.length_a   1.000
_cell.length_b   1.000
_cell.length_c   1.000
_cell.angle_alpha   90.00
_cell.angle_beta   90.00
_cell.angle_gamma   90.00
#
_symmetry.space_group_name_H-M   'P 1'
#
loop_
_entity.id
_entity.type
_entity.pdbx_description
1 polymer ?
#
loop_
_entity_poly.entity_id
_entity_poly.type
_entity_poly.pdbx_seq_one_letter_code
_entity_poly.pdbx_strand_id
1 'polypeptide(L)'
;MGRIQVRYTTADGRKETEEFGTSDQALKLSFRKIVAIDLSPLSHCSDLKLLDLSNNEIGSLDVSPLKHCFDLKFIRCQQNRLEEIDLSSLSQCIR
;
A
#
# COMPACT_ATOMS: atom_id res chain seq x y z
N MET A 1 -8.14 -19.50 0.71
CA MET A 1 -7.77 -18.09 0.45
C MET A 1 -6.44 -17.84 1.15
N GLY A 2 -5.45 -17.26 0.45
CA GLY A 2 -4.13 -17.00 1.02
C GLY A 2 -4.18 -15.81 1.98
N ARG A 3 -3.30 -15.81 2.99
CA ARG A 3 -3.05 -14.67 3.88
C ARG A 3 -1.63 -14.17 3.66
N ILE A 4 -1.47 -12.86 3.71
CA ILE A 4 -0.18 -12.17 3.66
C ILE A 4 -0.08 -11.19 4.81
N GLN A 5 1.12 -10.67 5.02
CA GLN A 5 1.43 -9.73 6.07
C GLN A 5 2.09 -8.50 5.47
N VAL A 6 1.46 -7.34 5.61
CA VAL A 6 2.01 -6.05 5.20
C VAL A 6 2.69 -5.42 6.41
N ARG A 7 4.00 -5.21 6.32
CA ARG A 7 4.80 -4.66 7.43
C ARG A 7 4.95 -3.16 7.29
N TYR A 8 4.90 -2.44 8.40
CA TYR A 8 5.11 -1.00 8.42
C TYR A 8 5.78 -0.54 9.73
N THR A 9 6.40 0.62 9.69
CA THR A 9 6.99 1.30 10.85
C THR A 9 6.25 2.61 11.10
N THR A 10 5.92 2.87 12.36
CA THR A 10 5.24 4.09 12.82
C THR A 10 6.23 5.17 13.28
N ALA A 11 5.76 6.41 13.40
CA ALA A 11 6.58 7.55 13.80
C ALA A 11 7.23 7.42 15.19
N ASP A 12 6.67 6.60 16.08
CA ASP A 12 7.24 6.26 17.39
C ASP A 12 8.24 5.09 17.34
N GLY A 13 8.56 4.57 16.15
CA GLY A 13 9.53 3.51 15.92
C GLY A 13 8.99 2.10 16.09
N ARG A 14 7.69 1.90 16.35
CA ARG A 14 7.10 0.55 16.41
C ARG A 14 7.06 -0.07 15.01
N LYS A 15 7.42 -1.35 14.95
CA LYS A 15 7.23 -2.20 13.77
C LYS A 15 5.96 -2.99 13.95
N GLU A 16 5.01 -2.79 13.05
CA GLU A 16 3.71 -3.44 13.07
C GLU A 16 3.49 -4.22 11.79
N THR A 17 2.42 -5.00 11.77
CA THR A 17 2.04 -5.84 10.64
C THR A 17 0.53 -5.91 10.56
N GLU A 18 0.01 -5.72 9.35
CA GLU A 18 -1.40 -5.97 9.05
C GLU A 18 -1.52 -7.30 8.32
N GLU A 19 -2.37 -8.19 8.82
CA GLU A 19 -2.76 -9.39 8.07
C GLU A 19 -3.80 -9.02 7.02
N PHE A 20 -3.59 -9.46 5.78
CA PHE A 20 -4.48 -9.17 4.65
C PHE A 20 -4.72 -10.44 3.83
N GLY A 21 -5.95 -10.65 3.36
CA GLY A 21 -6.27 -11.76 2.47
C GLY A 21 -5.85 -11.47 1.03
N THR A 22 -5.32 -12.46 0.32
CA THR A 22 -4.94 -12.28 -1.10
C THR A 22 -6.13 -12.02 -2.01
N SER A 23 -7.35 -12.34 -1.56
CA SER A 23 -8.63 -12.08 -2.24
C SER A 23 -9.36 -10.84 -1.69
N ASP A 24 -8.80 -10.14 -0.71
CA ASP A 24 -9.43 -8.95 -0.13
C ASP A 24 -9.28 -7.76 -1.10
N GLN A 25 -10.29 -6.91 -1.17
CA GLN A 25 -10.36 -5.85 -2.18
C GLN A 25 -9.90 -4.48 -1.68
N ALA A 26 -9.73 -4.30 -0.36
CA ALA A 26 -9.41 -3.02 0.23
C ALA A 26 -8.50 -3.15 1.45
N LEU A 27 -7.26 -2.67 1.33
CA LEU A 27 -6.35 -2.52 2.45
C LEU A 27 -6.44 -1.09 2.99
N LYS A 28 -6.85 -0.94 4.26
CA LYS A 28 -7.06 0.37 4.91
C LYS A 28 -6.12 0.53 6.09
N LEU A 29 -5.12 1.40 5.91
CA LEU A 29 -4.07 1.70 6.89
C LEU A 29 -4.02 3.19 7.23
N SER A 30 -5.15 3.90 7.07
CA SER A 30 -5.25 5.33 7.36
C SER A 30 -5.13 5.63 8.86
N PHE A 31 -4.60 6.80 9.21
CA PHE A 31 -4.48 7.27 10.62
C PHE A 31 -3.61 6.38 11.51
N ARG A 32 -2.58 5.74 10.95
CA ARG A 32 -1.69 4.82 11.68
C ARG A 32 -0.31 5.42 12.01
N LYS A 33 -0.07 6.69 11.69
CA LYS A 33 1.24 7.37 11.87
C LYS A 33 2.38 6.62 11.17
N ILE A 34 2.11 6.00 10.03
CA ILE A 34 3.10 5.21 9.28
C ILE A 34 4.14 6.15 8.68
N VAL A 35 5.42 5.82 8.85
CA VAL A 35 6.55 6.53 8.20
C VAL A 35 7.20 5.71 7.08
N ALA A 36 7.11 4.38 7.16
CA ALA A 36 7.63 3.45 6.16
C ALA A 36 6.74 2.20 6.07
N ILE A 37 6.51 1.70 4.87
CA ILE A 37 5.67 0.53 4.60
C ILE A 37 6.26 -0.34 3.49
N ASP A 38 6.23 -1.66 3.68
CA ASP A 38 6.62 -2.65 2.67
C ASP A 38 5.37 -3.18 1.96
N LEU A 39 5.18 -2.74 0.70
CA LEU A 39 4.07 -3.17 -0.15
C LEU A 39 4.38 -4.44 -0.95
N SER A 40 5.59 -5.01 -0.88
CA SER A 40 5.99 -6.20 -1.64
C SER A 40 5.00 -7.38 -1.57
N PRO A 41 4.40 -7.68 -0.39
CA PRO A 41 3.42 -8.76 -0.26
C PRO A 41 2.16 -8.57 -1.11
N LEU A 42 1.79 -7.33 -1.46
CA LEU A 42 0.61 -7.01 -2.27
C LEU A 42 0.72 -7.43 -3.73
N SER A 43 1.91 -7.81 -4.19
CA SER A 43 2.11 -8.36 -5.55
C SER A 43 1.29 -9.64 -5.82
N HIS A 44 0.79 -10.30 -4.78
CA HIS A 44 -0.10 -11.47 -4.88
C HIS A 44 -1.60 -11.13 -4.80
N CYS A 45 -1.96 -9.86 -4.67
CA CYS A 45 -3.35 -9.40 -4.48
C CYS A 45 -3.93 -8.84 -5.78
N SER A 46 -4.24 -9.72 -6.75
CA SER A 46 -4.84 -9.33 -8.03
C SER A 46 -6.18 -8.61 -7.90
N ASP A 47 -6.93 -8.93 -6.84
CA ASP A 47 -8.29 -8.46 -6.59
C ASP A 47 -8.33 -7.14 -5.81
N LEU A 48 -7.17 -6.59 -5.43
CA LEU A 48 -7.06 -5.34 -4.68
C LEU A 48 -7.57 -4.17 -5.53
N LYS A 49 -8.57 -3.46 -5.02
CA LYS A 49 -9.19 -2.29 -5.67
C LYS A 49 -8.84 -0.97 -5.00
N LEU A 50 -8.56 -1.00 -3.70
CA LEU A 50 -8.30 0.18 -2.87
C LEU A 50 -7.11 -0.07 -1.93
N LEU A 51 -6.11 0.81 -2.02
CA LEU A 51 -5.08 0.99 -1.00
C LEU A 51 -5.27 2.36 -0.34
N ASP A 52 -5.61 2.39 0.95
CA ASP A 52 -5.77 3.63 1.71
C ASP A 52 -4.64 3.80 2.73
N LEU A 53 -3.71 4.69 2.40
CA LEU A 53 -2.58 5.13 3.23
C LEU A 53 -2.74 6.57 3.70
N SER A 54 -3.94 7.15 3.61
CA SER A 54 -4.17 8.55 3.95
C SER A 54 -3.96 8.86 5.43
N ASN A 55 -3.65 10.11 5.76
CA ASN A 55 -3.44 10.53 7.14
C ASN A 55 -2.33 9.73 7.84
N ASN A 56 -1.18 9.64 7.19
CA ASN A 56 0.04 9.03 7.72
C ASN A 56 1.19 10.04 7.59
N GLU A 57 2.43 9.58 7.81
CA GLU A 57 3.63 10.41 7.81
C GLU A 57 4.67 9.88 6.80
N ILE A 58 4.19 9.24 5.73
CA ILE A 58 5.03 8.59 4.72
C ILE A 58 5.73 9.67 3.90
N GLY A 59 7.07 9.63 3.86
CA GLY A 59 7.90 10.55 3.09
C GLY A 59 8.25 10.04 1.68
N SER A 60 8.31 8.72 1.50
CA SER A 60 8.52 8.07 0.20
C SER A 60 7.69 6.78 0.13
N LEU A 61 7.20 6.44 -1.05
CA LEU A 61 6.35 5.28 -1.26
C LEU A 61 6.72 4.57 -2.57
N ASP A 62 7.22 3.34 -2.47
CA ASP A 62 7.42 2.46 -3.63
C ASP A 62 6.11 1.74 -3.97
N VAL A 63 5.53 2.09 -5.12
CA VAL A 63 4.29 1.47 -5.63
C VAL A 63 4.54 0.38 -6.67
N SER A 64 5.80 0.04 -6.96
CA SER A 64 6.14 -1.00 -7.94
C SER A 64 5.54 -2.39 -7.65
N PRO A 65 5.32 -2.82 -6.39
CA PRO A 65 4.65 -4.10 -6.12
C PRO A 65 3.19 -4.13 -6.58
N LEU A 66 2.55 -2.97 -6.75
CA LEU A 66 1.14 -2.86 -7.14
C LEU A 66 0.89 -3.12 -8.62
N LYS A 67 1.94 -3.28 -9.44
CA LYS A 67 1.84 -3.53 -10.89
C LYS A 67 1.01 -4.77 -11.26
N HIS A 68 0.88 -5.73 -10.32
CA HIS A 68 0.10 -6.96 -10.49
C HIS A 68 -1.34 -6.85 -9.94
N CYS A 69 -1.69 -5.73 -9.31
CA CYS A 69 -3.05 -5.45 -8.84
C CYS A 69 -3.89 -4.92 -10.01
N PHE A 70 -4.26 -5.79 -10.96
CA PHE A 70 -4.93 -5.40 -12.21
C PHE A 70 -6.30 -4.74 -11.99
N ASP A 71 -6.95 -4.98 -10.85
CA ASP A 71 -8.22 -4.37 -10.48
C ASP A 71 -8.07 -3.09 -9.63
N LEU A 72 -6.84 -2.58 -9.42
CA LEU A 72 -6.59 -1.40 -8.58
C LEU A 72 -7.23 -0.14 -9.18
N LYS A 73 -8.08 0.51 -8.40
CA LYS A 73 -8.82 1.72 -8.81
C LYS A 73 -8.38 2.97 -8.06
N PHE A 74 -7.97 2.80 -6.81
CA PHE A 74 -7.71 3.92 -5.92
C PHE A 74 -6.47 3.66 -5.06
N ILE A 75 -5.51 4.59 -5.14
CA ILE A 75 -4.43 4.75 -4.16
C ILE A 75 -4.69 6.08 -3.45
N ARG A 76 -5.00 6.03 -2.16
CA ARG A 76 -5.21 7.22 -1.32
C ARG A 76 -3.99 7.45 -0.47
N CYS A 77 -3.30 8.55 -0.72
CA CYS A 77 -2.11 8.94 0.02
C CYS A 77 -2.17 10.41 0.48
N GLN A 78 -3.35 11.04 0.45
CA GLN A 78 -3.52 12.41 0.96
C GLN A 78 -3.13 12.52 2.43
N GLN A 79 -2.67 13.70 2.84
CA GLN A 79 -2.22 13.96 4.21
C GLN A 79 -1.10 12.99 4.62
N ASN A 80 -0.07 12.92 3.78
CA ASN A 80 1.25 12.33 4.06
C ASN A 80 2.34 13.40 3.90
N ARG A 81 3.61 12.99 3.95
CA ARG A 81 4.78 13.84 3.76
C ARG A 81 5.46 13.58 2.40
N LEU A 82 4.71 13.06 1.43
CA LEU A 82 5.21 12.75 0.09
C LEU A 82 5.52 14.05 -0.66
N GLU A 83 6.77 14.21 -1.08
CA GLU A 83 7.20 15.32 -1.95
C GLU A 83 7.02 14.95 -3.43
N GLU A 84 7.29 13.69 -3.75
CA GLU A 84 7.15 13.10 -5.08
C GLU A 84 6.63 11.67 -4.97
N ILE A 85 6.08 11.16 -6.08
CA ILE A 85 5.72 9.76 -6.20
C ILE A 85 5.91 9.32 -7.65
N ASP A 86 6.73 8.28 -7.84
CA ASP A 86 6.90 7.66 -9.15
C ASP A 86 5.77 6.66 -9.41
N LEU A 87 4.95 6.93 -10.43
CA LEU A 87 3.85 6.07 -10.85
C LEU A 87 4.18 5.28 -12.12
N SER A 88 5.42 5.36 -12.63
CA SER A 88 5.84 4.72 -13.88
C SER A 88 5.61 3.20 -13.87
N SER A 89 5.78 2.55 -12.72
CA SER A 89 5.55 1.12 -12.55
C SER A 89 4.08 0.70 -12.73
N LEU A 90 3.14 1.64 -12.57
CA LEU A 90 1.70 1.39 -12.75
C LEU A 90 1.27 1.53 -14.21
N SER A 91 2.16 1.98 -15.11
CA SER A 91 1.89 1.99 -16.56
C SER A 91 1.60 0.59 -17.12
N GLN A 92 1.98 -0.46 -16.40
CA GLN A 92 1.70 -1.86 -16.75
C GLN A 92 0.37 -2.38 -16.18
N CYS A 93 -0.36 -1.58 -15.38
CA CYS A 93 -1.73 -1.88 -14.94
C CYS A 93 -2.75 -1.71 -16.09
N ILE A 94 -2.37 -2.06 -17.31
CA ILE A 94 -3.25 -2.08 -18.47
C ILE A 94 -3.97 -3.42 -18.41
N ARG A 95 -5.29 -3.34 -18.27
CA ARG A 95 -6.17 -4.51 -18.39
C ARG A 95 -6.43 -4.82 -19.86
#